data_AF-A0A940ZWX5-F1
#
_entry.id   AF-A0A940ZWX5-F1
#
_cell.length_a   1.000
_cell.length_b   1.000
_cell.length_c   1.000
_cell.angle_alpha   90.00
_cell.angle_beta   90.00
_cell.angle_gamma   90.00
#
_symmetry.space_group_name_H-M   'P 1'
#
loop_
_entity.id
_entity.type
_entity.pdbx_description
1 polymer ?
#
loop_
_entity_poly.entity_id
_entity_poly.type
_entity_poly.pdbx_seq_one_letter_code
_entity_poly.pdbx_strand_id
1 'polypeptide(L)' 'MIMVVDLEPAKIDLVALARSLEKEGNDKGLQVKVQHEDIFTFMHRI' A
#
# COMPACT_ATOMS: atom_id res chain seq x y z
N MET A 1 -9.84 2.53 -6.44
CA MET A 1 -10.40 2.57 -5.07
C MET A 1 -9.26 2.86 -4.12
N ILE A 2 -9.47 3.67 -3.08
CA ILE A 2 -8.43 4.01 -2.09
C ILE A 2 -8.95 3.57 -0.72
N MET A 3 -8.08 2.96 0.06
CA MET A 3 -8.34 2.53 1.43
C MET A 3 -7.14 2.91 2.29
N VAL A 4 -7.40 3.50 3.45
CA VAL A 4 -6.39 3.74 4.48
C VAL A 4 -6.57 2.65 5.53
N VAL A 5 -5.48 1.99 5.89
CA VAL A 5 -5.46 0.90 6.86
C VAL A 5 -4.36 1.14 7.87
N ASP A 6 -4.63 0.79 9.12
CA ASP A 6 -3.61 0.77 10.16
C ASP A 6 -2.73 -0.48 10.02
N LEU A 7 -1.42 -0.27 10.04
CA LEU A 7 -0.41 -1.31 9.93
C LEU A 7 0.34 -1.56 11.24
N GLU A 8 0.04 -0.84 12.33
CA GLU A 8 0.61 -1.12 13.66
C GLU A 8 0.44 -2.58 14.11
N PRO A 9 -0.72 -3.25 13.92
CA PRO A 9 -0.87 -4.66 14.32
C PRO A 9 -0.30 -5.65 13.30
N ALA A 10 0.25 -5.19 12.17
CA ALA A 10 0.72 -6.07 11.11
C ALA A 10 2.02 -6.81 11.52
N LYS A 11 2.05 -8.12 11.27
CA LYS A 11 3.24 -8.97 11.51
C LYS A 11 4.23 -8.96 10.34
N ILE A 12 3.91 -8.24 9.28
CA ILE A 12 4.68 -8.18 8.04
C ILE A 12 4.99 -6.72 7.72
N ASP A 13 6.16 -6.47 7.14
CA ASP A 13 6.51 -5.14 6.69
C ASP A 13 5.69 -4.69 5.48
N LEU A 14 5.68 -3.37 5.24
CA LEU A 14 4.94 -2.76 4.13
C LEU A 14 5.35 -3.31 2.77
N VAL A 15 6.63 -3.65 2.58
CA VAL A 15 7.16 -4.12 1.30
C VAL A 15 6.63 -5.53 0.99
N ALA A 16 6.59 -6.41 1.99
CA ALA A 16 6.03 -7.74 1.90
C ALA A 16 4.52 -7.67 1.60
N LEU A 17 3.79 -6.78 2.29
CA LEU A 17 2.38 -6.54 2.04
C LEU A 17 2.14 -6.05 0.61
N ALA A 18 2.90 -5.05 0.15
CA ALA A 18 2.79 -4.48 -1.18
C ALA A 18 2.99 -5.53 -2.28
N ARG A 19 4.02 -6.37 -2.16
CA ARG A 19 4.29 -7.45 -3.11
C ARG A 19 3.17 -8.48 -3.16
N SER A 20 2.62 -8.85 -1.99
CA SER A 20 1.51 -9.81 -1.92
C SER A 20 0.27 -9.27 -2.62
N LEU A 21 -0.08 -8.01 -2.36
CA LEU A 21 -1.25 -7.36 -2.93
C LEU A 21 -1.08 -7.05 -4.43
N GLU A 22 0.13 -6.69 -4.87
CA GLU A 22 0.43 -6.50 -6.28
C GLU A 22 0.28 -7.81 -7.06
N LYS A 23 0.80 -8.92 -6.52
CA LYS A 23 0.64 -10.25 -7.12
C LYS A 23 -0.83 -10.66 -7.21
N GLU A 24 -1.56 -10.57 -6.10
CA GLU A 24 -2.97 -10.97 -6.06
C GLU A 24 -3.87 -10.07 -6.92
N GLY A 25 -3.53 -8.78 -7.01
CA GLY A 25 -4.15 -7.86 -7.96
C GLY A 25 -3.92 -8.31 -9.40
N ASN A 26 -2.68 -8.59 -9.77
CA ASN A 26 -2.32 -8.98 -11.13
C ASN A 26 -3.01 -10.27 -11.56
N ASP A 27 -3.08 -11.26 -10.66
CA ASP A 27 -3.80 -12.52 -10.88
C ASP A 27 -5.31 -12.31 -11.15
N LYS A 28 -5.89 -11.21 -10.65
CA LYS A 28 -7.29 -10.81 -10.85
C LYS A 28 -7.47 -9.76 -11.96
N GLY A 29 -6.40 -9.38 -12.67
CA GLY A 29 -6.43 -8.33 -13.70
C GLY A 29 -6.60 -6.91 -13.13
N LEU A 30 -6.20 -6.71 -11.87
CA LEU A 30 -6.28 -5.44 -11.14
C LEU A 30 -4.88 -4.89 -10.85
N GLN A 31 -4.74 -3.56 -10.86
CA GLN A 31 -3.52 -2.90 -10.39
C GLN A 31 -3.71 -2.45 -8.94
N VAL A 32 -2.92 -3.02 -8.03
CA VAL A 32 -2.92 -2.65 -6.61
C VAL A 32 -1.59 -1.98 -6.26
N LYS A 33 -1.65 -0.80 -5.65
CA LYS A 33 -0.48 -0.07 -5.15
C LYS A 33 -0.68 0.24 -3.68
N VAL A 34 0.38 0.03 -2.90
CA VAL A 34 0.41 0.27 -1.46
C VAL A 34 1.53 1.26 -1.18
N GLN A 35 1.25 2.28 -0.37
CA GLN A 35 2.19 3.34 -0.02
C GLN A 35 2.00 3.75 1.43
N HIS A 36 3.06 4.25 2.06
CA HIS A 36 2.95 4.95 3.35
C HIS A 36 2.13 6.24 3.15
N GLU A 37 1.23 6.54 4.09
CA GLU A 37 0.41 7.75 4.02
C GLU A 37 1.27 9.02 4.01
N ASP A 38 2.46 8.98 4.62
CA ASP A 38 3.36 10.11 4.75
C ASP A 38 3.77 10.71 3.40
N ILE A 39 3.76 9.93 2.31
CA ILE A 39 4.00 10.45 0.95
C ILE A 39 3.02 11.58 0.62
N PHE A 40 1.76 11.51 1.06
CA PHE A 40 0.78 12.59 0.88
C PHE A 40 1.12 13.84 1.69
N THR A 41 1.69 13.67 2.88
CA THR A 41 2.15 14.78 3.74
C THR A 41 3.35 15.50 3.12
N PHE A 42 4.26 14.77 2.46
CA PHE A 42 5.42 15.37 1.79
C PHE A 42 5.08 16.04 0.44
N MET A 43 3.99 15.62 -0.23
CA MET A 43 3.56 16.26 -1.48
C MET A 43 3.07 17.71 -1.30
N HIS A 44 2.57 18.07 -0.11
CA HIS A 44 2.09 19.43 0.19
C HIS A 44 3.18 20.38 0.73
N ARG A 45 4.44 19.93 0.75
CA ARG A 45 5.58 20.68 1.31
C ARG A 45 6.42 21.43 0.26
N ILE A 46 5.87 21.66 -0.94
CA ILE A 46 6.50 22.47 -2.00
C ILE A 46 5.88 23.87 -2.01
#